data_AF-D3F522-F1
#
_entry.id   AF-D3F522-F1
#
_cell.length_a   1.000
_cell.length_b   1.000
_cell.length_c   1.000
_cell.angle_alpha   90.00
_cell.angle_beta   90.00
_cell.angle_gamma   90.00
#
_symmetry.space_group_name_H-M   'P 1'
#
loop_
_entity.id
_entity.type
_entity.pdbx_description
1 polymer ?
#
loop_
_entity_poly.entity_id
_entity_poly.type
_entity_poly.pdbx_seq_one_letter_code
_entity_poly.pdbx_strand_id
1 'polypeptide(L)'
;MSALADRTHGRWPWLAAAAAPASTVALIAVRDRLGEDVRWALWTAPAALLWHQTEEWFWPGGFLPWFNREVIGSEQDEFPITRGGGLVINVAIGWGVTAAAARGGMRTPALGASALAVNVANGAMHVALAVRRRERNPGAVTSALLFLPLGVAGLAAIARDPRGGTRPVVIGLAVGAASGVGTFAAMRRRLARAAAR
;
A
#
# COMPACT_ATOMS: atom_id res chain seq x y z
N MET A 1 -26.24 0.65 -4.78
CA MET A 1 -24.77 0.59 -4.52
C MET A 1 -24.08 0.83 -5.85
N SER A 2 -23.55 2.05 -6.01
CA SER A 2 -23.50 2.85 -7.23
C SER A 2 -22.71 2.26 -8.41
N ALA A 3 -23.19 2.53 -9.64
CA ALA A 3 -22.52 2.32 -10.92
C ALA A 3 -21.10 2.92 -11.01
N LEU A 4 -20.67 3.74 -10.05
CA LEU A 4 -19.29 4.20 -9.88
C LEU A 4 -18.31 3.08 -9.49
N ALA A 5 -18.72 2.10 -8.69
CA ALA A 5 -17.84 0.98 -8.30
C ALA A 5 -17.62 -0.02 -9.45
N ASP A 6 -18.66 -0.28 -10.25
CA ASP A 6 -18.56 -1.14 -11.44
C ASP A 6 -17.80 -0.47 -12.59
N ARG A 7 -17.85 0.87 -12.67
CA ARG A 7 -17.17 1.63 -13.74
C ARG A 7 -15.68 1.77 -13.52
N THR A 8 -15.13 1.42 -12.38
CA THR A 8 -13.81 1.94 -12.04
C THR A 8 -12.70 0.91 -12.20
N HIS A 9 -12.72 -0.28 -11.58
CA HIS A 9 -11.43 -1.01 -11.44
C HIS A 9 -11.46 -2.55 -11.43
N GLY A 10 -12.56 -3.18 -11.88
CA GLY A 10 -12.75 -4.64 -11.87
C GLY A 10 -13.32 -5.16 -10.54
N ARG A 11 -13.37 -6.49 -10.32
CA ARG A 11 -13.99 -7.10 -9.13
C ARG A 11 -13.07 -7.20 -7.90
N TRP A 12 -11.76 -7.03 -8.06
CA TRP A 12 -10.80 -7.18 -6.96
C TRP A 12 -10.96 -6.17 -5.81
N PRO A 13 -11.40 -4.90 -6.01
CA PRO A 13 -11.63 -3.99 -4.89
C PRO A 13 -12.76 -4.45 -3.97
N TRP A 14 -13.76 -5.15 -4.50
CA TRP A 14 -14.81 -5.79 -3.70
C TRP A 14 -14.24 -6.89 -2.81
N LEU A 15 -13.30 -7.68 -3.35
CA LEU A 15 -12.57 -8.67 -2.56
C LEU A 15 -11.74 -8.00 -1.46
N ALA A 16 -11.07 -6.88 -1.76
CA ALA A 16 -10.35 -6.10 -0.76
C ALA A 16 -11.30 -5.62 0.36
N ALA A 17 -12.44 -5.02 -0.02
CA ALA A 17 -13.44 -4.49 0.89
C ALA A 17 -14.07 -5.56 1.79
N ALA A 18 -14.31 -6.76 1.27
CA ALA A 18 -14.82 -7.88 2.05
C ALA A 18 -13.73 -8.51 2.94
N ALA A 19 -12.50 -8.61 2.44
CA ALA A 19 -11.39 -9.24 3.17
C ALA A 19 -10.81 -8.35 4.27
N ALA A 20 -10.92 -7.02 4.17
CA ALA A 20 -10.41 -6.09 5.18
C ALA A 20 -11.02 -6.31 6.59
N PRO A 21 -12.36 -6.34 6.78
CA PRO A 21 -12.95 -6.65 8.08
C PRO A 21 -12.70 -8.09 8.50
N ALA A 22 -12.77 -9.06 7.58
CA ALA A 22 -12.54 -10.48 7.90
C ALA A 22 -11.11 -10.72 8.42
N SER A 23 -10.11 -10.14 7.77
CA SER A 23 -8.71 -10.22 8.20
C SER A 23 -8.49 -9.50 9.54
N THR A 24 -9.15 -8.36 9.76
CA THR A 24 -9.10 -7.65 11.04
C THR A 24 -9.65 -8.49 12.19
N VAL A 25 -10.82 -9.12 12.00
CA VAL A 25 -11.41 -10.03 12.99
C VAL A 25 -10.50 -11.22 13.26
N ALA A 26 -9.93 -11.82 12.21
CA ALA A 26 -8.98 -12.92 12.35
C ALA A 26 -7.75 -12.51 13.17
N LEU A 27 -7.18 -11.33 12.93
CA LEU A 27 -6.05 -10.79 13.69
C LEU A 27 -6.41 -10.57 15.16
N ILE A 28 -7.60 -10.02 15.45
CA ILE A 28 -8.08 -9.83 16.81
C ILE A 28 -8.23 -11.18 17.52
N ALA A 29 -8.77 -12.19 16.84
CA ALA A 29 -8.97 -13.53 17.40
C ALA A 29 -7.65 -14.25 17.75
N VAL A 30 -6.53 -13.88 17.11
CA VAL A 30 -5.20 -14.45 17.39
C VAL A 30 -4.23 -13.46 18.04
N ARG A 31 -4.72 -12.32 18.54
CA ARG A 31 -3.87 -11.21 19.03
C ARG A 31 -2.88 -11.63 20.10
N ASP A 32 -3.28 -12.52 21.01
CA ASP A 32 -2.43 -12.98 22.11
C ASP A 32 -1.23 -13.78 21.58
N ARG A 33 -1.39 -14.48 20.45
CA ARG A 33 -0.29 -15.20 19.75
C ARG A 33 0.62 -14.28 18.94
N LEU A 34 0.13 -13.10 18.59
CA LEU A 34 0.86 -12.10 17.79
C LEU A 34 1.66 -11.11 18.64
N GLY A 35 1.21 -10.84 19.87
CA GLY A 35 1.75 -9.80 20.75
C GLY A 35 3.17 -10.05 21.27
N GLU A 36 3.70 -11.27 21.16
CA GLU A 36 4.99 -11.65 21.76
C GLU A 36 6.22 -11.35 20.88
N ASP A 37 6.04 -10.90 19.62
CA ASP A 37 7.14 -10.73 18.65
C ASP A 37 6.73 -9.75 17.52
N VAL A 38 7.59 -9.47 16.54
CA VAL A 38 7.29 -8.66 15.34
C VAL A 38 6.15 -9.20 14.46
N ARG A 39 5.66 -10.41 14.77
CA ARG A 39 4.58 -11.08 14.04
C ARG A 39 3.33 -10.23 13.95
N TRP A 40 2.99 -9.45 14.98
CA TRP A 40 1.87 -8.51 14.91
C TRP A 40 2.05 -7.52 13.75
N ALA A 41 3.26 -6.96 13.55
CA ALA A 41 3.51 -5.97 12.51
C ALA A 41 3.41 -6.58 11.12
N LEU A 42 3.97 -7.78 10.94
CA LEU A 42 3.97 -8.45 9.64
C LEU A 42 2.57 -8.95 9.25
N TRP A 43 1.76 -9.43 10.19
CA TRP A 43 0.40 -9.89 9.92
C TRP A 43 -0.63 -8.77 9.84
N THR A 44 -0.39 -7.62 10.49
CA THR A 44 -1.24 -6.43 10.35
C THR A 44 -1.01 -5.72 9.01
N ALA A 45 0.19 -5.81 8.42
CA ALA A 45 0.51 -5.21 7.12
C ALA A 45 -0.47 -5.57 5.97
N PRO A 46 -0.78 -6.86 5.70
CA PRO A 46 -1.77 -7.20 4.66
C PRO A 46 -3.18 -6.71 5.01
N ALA A 47 -3.61 -6.75 6.27
CA ALA A 47 -4.92 -6.23 6.66
C ALA A 47 -5.02 -4.71 6.46
N ALA A 48 -3.98 -3.97 6.84
CA ALA A 48 -3.86 -2.55 6.57
C ALA A 48 -3.90 -2.24 5.07
N LEU A 49 -3.23 -3.06 4.24
CA LEU A 49 -3.24 -2.92 2.79
C LEU A 49 -4.64 -3.10 2.21
N LEU A 50 -5.40 -4.09 2.69
CA LEU A 50 -6.78 -4.30 2.26
C LEU A 50 -7.68 -3.10 2.61
N TRP A 51 -7.55 -2.54 3.81
CA TRP A 51 -8.27 -1.32 4.20
C TRP A 51 -7.87 -0.13 3.32
N HIS A 52 -6.59 0.05 3.06
CA HIS A 52 -6.09 1.14 2.23
C HIS A 52 -6.60 1.05 0.80
N GLN A 53 -6.54 -0.14 0.20
CA GLN A 53 -7.06 -0.39 -1.14
C GLN A 53 -8.59 -0.27 -1.19
N THR A 54 -9.28 -0.58 -0.10
CA THR A 54 -10.72 -0.32 0.02
C THR A 54 -10.99 1.17 -0.07
N GLU A 55 -10.23 2.01 0.65
CA GLU A 55 -10.38 3.47 0.57
C GLU A 55 -10.11 4.00 -0.84
N GLU A 56 -9.01 3.56 -1.45
CA GLU A 56 -8.57 4.00 -2.78
C GLU A 56 -9.48 3.56 -3.92
N TRP A 57 -9.95 2.31 -3.90
CA TRP A 57 -10.54 1.65 -5.07
C TRP A 57 -12.02 1.28 -4.91
N PHE A 58 -12.55 1.23 -3.69
CA PHE A 58 -13.93 0.83 -3.42
C PHE A 58 -14.78 1.94 -2.83
N TRP A 59 -14.45 2.42 -1.63
CA TRP A 59 -15.19 3.47 -0.95
C TRP A 59 -14.28 4.31 -0.03
N PRO A 60 -14.19 5.64 -0.25
CA PRO A 60 -14.90 6.44 -1.26
C PRO A 60 -14.45 6.18 -2.70
N GLY A 61 -13.31 5.52 -2.91
CA GLY A 61 -12.79 5.18 -4.23
C GLY A 61 -12.14 6.38 -4.94
N GLY A 62 -11.92 6.24 -6.25
CA GLY A 62 -11.48 7.33 -7.12
C GLY A 62 -9.97 7.53 -7.23
N PHE A 63 -9.15 6.62 -6.68
CA PHE A 63 -7.70 6.73 -6.74
C PHE A 63 -7.17 6.85 -8.18
N LEU A 64 -7.64 5.98 -9.08
CA LEU A 64 -7.10 5.91 -10.44
C LEU A 64 -7.23 7.24 -11.21
N PRO A 65 -8.43 7.83 -11.38
CA PRO A 65 -8.57 9.12 -12.06
C PRO A 65 -7.88 10.26 -11.29
N TRP A 66 -7.98 10.28 -9.96
CA TRP A 66 -7.31 11.31 -9.15
C TRP A 66 -5.79 11.28 -9.33
N PHE A 67 -5.18 10.10 -9.27
CA PHE A 67 -3.73 9.98 -9.37
C PHE A 67 -3.27 10.34 -10.79
N ASN A 68 -3.93 9.82 -11.82
CA ASN A 68 -3.57 10.10 -13.20
C ASN A 68 -3.73 11.58 -13.55
N ARG A 69 -4.87 12.20 -13.21
CA ARG A 69 -5.12 13.62 -13.53
C ARG A 69 -4.39 14.56 -12.62
N GLU A 70 -4.66 14.47 -11.32
CA GLU A 70 -4.24 15.48 -10.38
C GLU A 70 -2.77 15.31 -10.03
N VAL A 71 -2.28 14.08 -9.85
CA VAL A 71 -0.91 13.83 -9.37
C VAL A 71 0.10 13.77 -10.51
N ILE A 72 -0.25 13.09 -11.60
CA ILE A 72 0.65 12.89 -12.74
C ILE A 72 0.47 13.94 -13.84
N GLY A 73 -0.72 14.55 -13.97
CA GLY A 73 -1.03 15.55 -14.99
C GLY A 73 -1.48 14.94 -16.33
N SER A 74 -2.12 13.76 -16.31
CA SER A 74 -2.73 13.18 -17.51
C SER A 74 -4.12 13.76 -17.78
N GLU A 75 -4.50 13.85 -19.05
CA GLU A 75 -5.87 14.18 -19.45
C GLU A 75 -6.83 12.99 -19.41
N GLN A 76 -6.32 11.78 -19.14
CA GLN A 76 -7.07 10.53 -19.16
C GLN A 76 -7.18 9.90 -17.77
N ASP A 77 -8.34 9.31 -17.48
CA ASP A 77 -8.60 8.65 -16.19
C ASP A 77 -7.75 7.38 -16.01
N GLU A 78 -7.37 6.71 -17.09
CA GLU A 78 -6.75 5.38 -17.09
C GLU A 78 -5.36 5.35 -17.74
N PHE A 79 -4.69 6.49 -17.75
CA PHE A 79 -3.32 6.57 -18.21
C PHE A 79 -2.53 7.61 -17.40
N PRO A 80 -1.26 7.37 -17.04
CA PRO A 80 -0.46 6.19 -17.35
C PRO A 80 -0.79 4.95 -16.50
N ILE A 81 -1.45 5.09 -15.35
CA ILE A 81 -1.92 3.92 -14.61
C ILE A 81 -3.21 3.42 -15.25
N THR A 82 -3.23 2.15 -15.63
CA THR A 82 -4.44 1.49 -16.15
C THR A 82 -5.08 0.65 -15.05
N ARG A 83 -6.35 0.26 -15.21
CA ARG A 83 -7.00 -0.71 -14.30
C ARG A 83 -6.22 -2.02 -14.18
N GLY A 84 -5.72 -2.54 -15.31
CA GLY A 84 -4.90 -3.75 -15.33
C GLY A 84 -3.59 -3.58 -14.55
N GLY A 85 -2.95 -2.42 -14.67
CA GLY A 85 -1.78 -2.08 -13.85
C GLY A 85 -2.13 -2.01 -12.36
N GLY A 86 -3.26 -1.40 -12.02
CA GLY A 86 -3.79 -1.36 -10.66
C GLY A 86 -4.00 -2.76 -10.07
N LEU A 87 -4.58 -3.69 -10.83
CA LEU A 87 -4.75 -5.09 -10.41
C LEU A 87 -3.40 -5.75 -10.11
N VAL A 88 -2.42 -5.64 -11.02
CA VAL A 88 -1.10 -6.27 -10.83
C VAL A 88 -0.38 -5.70 -9.61
N ILE A 89 -0.35 -4.37 -9.47
CA ILE A 89 0.33 -3.71 -8.36
C ILE A 89 -0.33 -4.07 -7.03
N ASN A 90 -1.66 -4.05 -6.95
CA ASN A 90 -2.35 -4.23 -5.69
C ASN A 90 -2.47 -5.69 -5.27
N VAL A 91 -2.84 -6.57 -6.20
CA VAL A 91 -3.14 -7.97 -5.90
C VAL A 91 -1.88 -8.82 -6.02
N ALA A 92 -1.28 -8.88 -7.21
CA ALA A 92 -0.14 -9.77 -7.44
C ALA A 92 1.08 -9.35 -6.61
N ILE A 93 1.43 -8.06 -6.64
CA ILE A 93 2.58 -7.53 -5.90
C ILE A 93 2.18 -7.25 -4.45
N GLY A 94 1.18 -6.39 -4.20
CA GLY A 94 0.80 -5.95 -2.86
C GLY A 94 0.42 -7.11 -1.93
N TRP A 95 -0.60 -7.90 -2.30
CA TRP A 95 -1.04 -9.02 -1.46
C TRP A 95 0.00 -10.13 -1.42
N GLY A 96 0.60 -10.46 -2.56
CA GLY A 96 1.64 -11.49 -2.64
C GLY A 96 2.82 -11.21 -1.71
N VAL A 97 3.40 -10.01 -1.78
CA VAL A 97 4.57 -9.62 -0.97
C VAL A 97 4.23 -9.51 0.50
N THR A 98 3.11 -8.87 0.87
CA THR A 98 2.72 -8.73 2.29
C THR A 98 2.35 -10.07 2.92
N ALA A 99 1.66 -10.97 2.20
CA ALA A 99 1.37 -12.31 2.68
C ALA A 99 2.65 -13.17 2.82
N ALA A 100 3.56 -13.08 1.85
CA ALA A 100 4.84 -13.78 1.92
C ALA A 100 5.72 -13.29 3.08
N ALA A 101 5.76 -11.97 3.31
CA ALA A 101 6.42 -11.38 4.47
C ALA A 101 5.82 -11.90 5.79
N ALA A 102 4.50 -11.86 5.92
CA ALA A 102 3.79 -12.35 7.11
C ALA A 102 4.05 -13.83 7.39
N ARG A 103 4.04 -14.66 6.34
CA ARG A 103 4.26 -16.10 6.46
C ARG A 103 5.72 -16.47 6.76
N GLY A 104 6.66 -15.72 6.19
CA GLY A 104 8.09 -15.89 6.39
C GLY A 104 8.54 -15.45 7.79
N GLY A 105 7.94 -14.38 8.32
CA GLY A 105 8.29 -13.82 9.61
C GLY A 105 9.76 -13.41 9.67
N MET A 106 10.41 -13.66 10.81
CA MET A 106 11.84 -13.38 10.98
C MET A 106 12.79 -14.33 10.26
N ARG A 107 12.28 -15.28 9.45
CA ARG A 107 13.13 -16.01 8.49
C ARG A 107 13.47 -15.16 7.27
N THR A 108 12.68 -14.14 6.98
CA THR A 108 12.85 -13.24 5.83
C THR A 108 12.69 -11.77 6.23
N PRO A 109 13.48 -11.26 7.20
CA PRO A 109 13.27 -9.95 7.80
C PRO A 109 13.38 -8.80 6.78
N ALA A 110 14.22 -8.95 5.75
CA ALA A 110 14.35 -7.94 4.70
C ALA A 110 13.09 -7.84 3.82
N LEU A 111 12.39 -8.95 3.59
CA LEU A 111 11.11 -8.94 2.87
C LEU A 111 10.03 -8.25 3.71
N GLY A 112 9.96 -8.57 5.01
CA GLY A 112 9.05 -7.90 5.94
C GLY A 112 9.30 -6.41 6.06
N ALA A 113 10.57 -6.00 6.21
CA ALA A 113 10.95 -4.60 6.25
C ALA A 113 10.63 -3.90 4.92
N SER A 114 10.86 -4.54 3.77
CA SER A 114 10.50 -3.98 2.46
C SER A 114 8.99 -3.78 2.32
N ALA A 115 8.18 -4.76 2.70
CA ALA A 115 6.72 -4.64 2.66
C ALA A 115 6.20 -3.47 3.52
N LEU A 116 6.71 -3.36 4.75
CA LEU A 116 6.35 -2.27 5.67
C LEU A 116 6.83 -0.92 5.15
N ALA A 117 8.07 -0.83 4.65
CA ALA A 117 8.63 0.41 4.13
C ALA A 117 7.94 0.89 2.84
N VAL A 118 7.49 -0.02 1.97
CA VAL A 118 6.65 0.33 0.81
C VAL A 118 5.32 0.90 1.28
N ASN A 119 4.67 0.32 2.29
CA ASN A 119 3.46 0.89 2.88
C ASN A 119 3.72 2.27 3.50
N VAL A 120 4.83 2.47 4.21
CA VAL A 120 5.21 3.79 4.75
C VAL A 120 5.43 4.79 3.63
N ALA A 121 6.17 4.43 2.58
CA ALA A 121 6.43 5.32 1.44
C ALA A 121 5.13 5.69 0.72
N ASN A 122 4.23 4.72 0.52
CA ASN A 122 2.91 4.96 -0.06
C ASN A 122 2.08 5.89 0.85
N GLY A 123 1.98 5.56 2.14
CA GLY A 123 1.23 6.36 3.10
C GLY A 123 1.75 7.79 3.23
N ALA A 124 3.07 7.97 3.19
CA ALA A 124 3.71 9.27 3.22
C ALA A 124 3.36 10.11 1.99
N MET A 125 3.29 9.50 0.80
CA MET A 125 2.86 10.18 -0.43
C MET A 125 1.43 10.72 -0.28
N HIS A 126 0.49 9.89 0.17
CA HIS A 126 -0.90 10.30 0.35
C HIS A 126 -1.06 11.43 1.36
N VAL A 127 -0.42 11.31 2.52
CA VAL A 127 -0.49 12.32 3.58
C VAL A 127 0.19 13.62 3.11
N ALA A 128 1.38 13.54 2.50
CA ALA A 128 2.07 14.72 1.98
C ALA A 128 1.26 15.44 0.90
N LEU A 129 0.62 14.70 -0.01
CA LEU A 129 -0.25 15.28 -1.03
C LEU A 129 -1.51 15.91 -0.42
N ALA A 130 -2.11 15.26 0.59
CA ALA A 130 -3.28 15.80 1.29
C ALA A 130 -2.95 17.12 1.98
N VAL A 131 -1.83 17.17 2.70
CA VAL A 131 -1.34 18.38 3.38
C VAL A 131 -1.01 19.48 2.38
N ARG A 132 -0.26 19.16 1.32
CA ARG A 132 0.16 20.13 0.31
C ARG A 132 -1.01 20.74 -0.45
N ARG A 133 -2.03 19.93 -0.76
CA ARG A 133 -3.23 20.38 -1.48
C ARG A 133 -4.33 20.92 -0.58
N ARG A 134 -4.22 20.70 0.74
CA ARG A 134 -5.28 20.98 1.72
C ARG A 134 -6.62 20.30 1.36
N GLU A 135 -6.51 19.11 0.76
CA GLU A 135 -7.63 18.35 0.24
C GLU A 135 -7.46 16.87 0.61
N ARG A 136 -8.56 16.18 0.91
CA ARG A 136 -8.52 14.73 1.08
C ARG A 136 -8.29 14.08 -0.29
N ASN A 137 -7.40 13.08 -0.32
CA ASN A 137 -7.26 12.19 -1.46
C ASN A 137 -7.66 10.75 -1.11
N PRO A 138 -8.02 9.93 -2.11
CA PRO A 138 -8.27 8.51 -1.91
C PRO A 138 -7.03 7.85 -1.27
N GLY A 139 -7.22 7.15 -0.15
CA GLY A 139 -6.14 6.50 0.59
C GLY A 139 -5.54 7.33 1.74
N ALA A 140 -5.85 8.62 1.87
CA ALA A 140 -5.25 9.49 2.89
C ALA A 140 -5.57 9.07 4.34
N VAL A 141 -6.81 8.63 4.62
CA VAL A 141 -7.23 8.31 5.98
C VAL A 141 -6.56 7.04 6.48
N THR A 142 -6.64 5.97 5.70
CA THR A 142 -5.98 4.69 5.99
C THR A 142 -4.46 4.82 5.96
N SER A 143 -3.91 5.74 5.15
CA SER A 143 -2.47 6.05 5.19
C SER A 143 -2.05 6.60 6.55
N ALA A 144 -2.77 7.62 7.04
CA ALA A 144 -2.48 8.27 8.31
C ALA A 144 -2.74 7.36 9.52
N LEU A 145 -3.82 6.59 9.48
CA LEU A 145 -4.26 5.79 10.63
C LEU A 145 -3.68 4.38 10.68
N LEU A 146 -3.30 3.80 9.54
CA LEU A 146 -2.84 2.41 9.45
C LEU A 146 -1.43 2.31 8.88
N PHE A 147 -1.18 2.74 7.63
CA PHE A 147 0.11 2.51 6.97
C PHE A 147 1.28 3.14 7.71
N LEU A 148 1.19 4.43 8.04
CA LEU A 148 2.26 5.14 8.73
C LEU A 148 2.52 4.58 10.13
N PRO A 149 1.55 4.51 11.05
CA PRO A 149 1.80 4.04 12.40
C PRO A 149 2.22 2.57 12.45
N LEU A 150 1.53 1.67 11.73
CA LEU A 150 1.87 0.24 11.75
C LEU A 150 3.19 -0.02 11.01
N GLY A 151 3.43 0.66 9.90
CA GLY A 151 4.67 0.55 9.13
C GLY A 151 5.88 0.99 9.92
N VAL A 152 5.83 2.18 10.54
CA VAL A 152 6.93 2.71 11.36
C VAL A 152 7.16 1.85 12.60
N ALA A 153 6.10 1.52 13.33
CA ALA A 153 6.22 0.67 14.52
C ALA A 153 6.73 -0.73 14.17
N GLY A 154 6.31 -1.29 13.04
CA GLY A 154 6.78 -2.57 12.53
C GLY A 154 8.26 -2.55 12.12
N LEU A 155 8.71 -1.52 11.41
CA LEU A 155 10.13 -1.35 11.09
C LEU A 155 10.98 -1.20 12.35
N ALA A 156 10.49 -0.44 13.33
CA ALA A 156 11.16 -0.29 14.61
C ALA A 156 11.18 -1.62 15.41
N ALA A 157 10.15 -2.46 15.29
CA ALA A 157 10.14 -3.80 15.88
C ALA A 157 11.14 -4.73 15.20
N ILE A 158 11.23 -4.73 13.87
CA ILE A 158 12.26 -5.48 13.13
C ILE A 158 13.66 -5.04 13.54
N ALA A 159 13.89 -3.73 13.69
CA ALA A 159 15.18 -3.18 14.09
C ALA A 159 15.64 -3.69 15.47
N ARG A 160 14.69 -3.95 16.39
CA ARG A 160 14.96 -4.39 17.76
C ARG A 160 15.00 -5.92 17.90
N ASP A 161 14.44 -6.69 16.97
CA ASP A 161 14.49 -8.15 17.01
C ASP A 161 15.92 -8.66 16.70
N PRO A 162 16.47 -9.60 17.49
CA PRO A 162 17.82 -10.14 17.29
C PRO A 162 18.08 -10.78 15.91
N ARG A 163 17.04 -11.31 15.25
CA ARG A 163 17.08 -11.91 13.90
C ARG A 163 16.86 -10.87 12.81
N GLY A 164 16.45 -9.66 13.17
CA GLY A 164 16.23 -8.54 12.26
C GLY A 164 17.44 -7.62 12.23
N GLY A 165 17.47 -6.69 13.19
CA GLY A 165 18.49 -5.65 13.26
C GLY A 165 18.31 -4.55 12.21
N THR A 166 19.30 -3.68 12.09
CA THR A 166 19.24 -2.47 11.24
C THR A 166 19.35 -2.76 9.75
N ARG A 167 20.12 -3.79 9.35
CA ARG A 167 20.38 -4.09 7.94
C ARG A 167 19.09 -4.38 7.13
N PRO A 168 18.17 -5.26 7.57
CA PRO A 168 16.88 -5.44 6.89
C PRO A 168 16.07 -4.16 6.75
N VAL A 169 16.08 -3.30 7.78
CA VAL A 169 15.36 -2.02 7.77
C VAL A 169 15.95 -1.07 6.74
N VAL A 170 17.28 -0.95 6.65
CA VAL A 170 17.95 -0.13 5.62
C VAL A 170 17.59 -0.63 4.21
N ILE A 171 17.62 -1.95 3.98
CA ILE A 171 17.20 -2.55 2.71
C ILE A 171 15.73 -2.20 2.42
N GLY A 172 14.85 -2.37 3.41
CA GLY A 172 13.44 -2.07 3.26
C GLY A 172 13.19 -0.61 2.91
N LEU A 173 13.83 0.33 3.62
CA LEU A 173 13.73 1.76 3.34
C LEU A 173 14.23 2.11 1.93
N ALA A 174 15.33 1.49 1.48
CA ALA A 174 15.82 1.67 0.11
C ALA A 174 14.79 1.16 -0.92
N VAL A 175 14.17 0.00 -0.68
CA VAL A 175 13.11 -0.55 -1.54
C VAL A 175 11.88 0.36 -1.54
N GLY A 176 11.43 0.84 -0.38
CA GLY A 176 10.28 1.75 -0.26
C GLY A 176 10.52 3.09 -0.96
N ALA A 177 11.71 3.66 -0.82
CA ALA A 177 12.10 4.88 -1.54
C ALA A 177 12.14 4.63 -3.06
N ALA A 178 12.76 3.53 -3.49
CA ALA A 178 12.84 3.15 -4.89
C ALA A 178 11.45 2.86 -5.49
N SER A 179 10.54 2.24 -4.75
CA SER A 179 9.17 2.00 -5.23
C SER A 179 8.42 3.31 -5.42
N GLY A 180 8.52 4.27 -4.49
CA GLY A 180 7.85 5.56 -4.62
C GLY A 180 8.41 6.37 -5.80
N VAL A 181 9.71 6.63 -5.78
CA VAL A 181 10.39 7.48 -6.79
C VAL A 181 10.36 6.82 -8.17
N GLY A 182 10.69 5.53 -8.25
CA GLY A 182 10.78 4.78 -9.50
C GLY A 182 9.43 4.66 -10.20
N THR A 183 8.37 4.39 -9.44
CA THR A 183 7.00 4.30 -9.97
C THR A 183 6.54 5.64 -10.53
N PHE A 184 6.73 6.74 -9.78
CA PHE A 184 6.39 8.08 -10.23
C PHE A 184 7.17 8.49 -11.50
N ALA A 185 8.49 8.24 -11.52
CA ALA A 185 9.33 8.54 -12.67
C ALA A 185 8.92 7.72 -13.91
N ALA A 186 8.63 6.42 -13.74
CA ALA A 186 8.17 5.57 -14.83
C ALA A 186 6.85 6.05 -15.42
N MET A 187 5.90 6.48 -14.57
CA MET A 187 4.62 7.02 -15.00
C MET A 187 4.78 8.32 -15.79
N ARG A 188 5.58 9.28 -15.30
CA ARG A 188 5.84 10.53 -16.04
C ARG A 188 6.55 10.28 -17.37
N ARG A 189 7.48 9.32 -17.43
CA ARG A 189 8.12 8.91 -18.70
C ARG A 189 7.12 8.30 -19.68
N ARG A 190 6.20 7.46 -19.20
CA ARG A 190 5.12 6.90 -20.04
C ARG A 190 4.21 8.00 -20.60
N LEU A 191 3.86 8.99 -19.78
CA LEU A 191 3.07 10.14 -20.21
C LEU A 191 3.81 10.96 -21.29
N ALA A 192 5.07 11.33 -21.06
CA ALA A 192 5.85 12.12 -22.01
C ALA A 192 6.03 11.40 -23.37
N ARG A 193 6.24 10.09 -23.36
CA ARG A 193 6.34 9.29 -24.59
C ARG A 193 5.03 9.21 -25.38
N ALA A 194 3.89 9.28 -24.71
CA ALA A 194 2.60 9.29 -25.37
C ALA A 194 2.31 10.64 -26.03
N ALA A 195 2.71 11.75 -25.41
CA ALA A 195 2.55 13.10 -25.98
C ALA A 195 3.48 13.39 -27.17
N ALA A 196 4.55 12.62 -27.33
CA ALA A 196 5.50 12.74 -28.44
C ALA A 196 5.12 11.91 -29.68
N ARG A 197 3.98 11.21 -29.65
CA ARG A 197 3.41 10.44 -30.75
C ARG A 197 2.22 11.17 -31.33
#